data_AF-A0A060CNG9-F1
#
_entry.id   AF-A0A060CNG9-F1
#
_cell.length_a   1.000
_cell.length_b   1.000
_cell.length_c   1.000
_cell.angle_alpha   90.00
_cell.angle_beta   90.00
_cell.angle_gamma   90.00
#
_symmetry.space_group_name_H-M   'P 1'
#
loop_
_entity.id
_entity.type
_entity.pdbx_description
1 polymer ?
#
loop_
_entity_poly.entity_id
_entity_poly.type
_entity_poly.pdbx_seq_one_letter_code
_entity_poly.pdbx_strand_id
1 'polypeptide(L)'
;PGRSDDPASPDRHFKPFTYVTALSQGMLPSKMLDDKKETFAGGWTPKNYEGTYGPPVTMREALVHSMNVPTINLANDVGMSNVISTAQKMGISTLVDSGTYSDVNLAASIGGLSKGVTLWDMA
;
A
#
# COMPACT_ATOMS: atom_id res chain seq x y z
N PRO A 1 -22.20 7.18 25.28
CA PRO A 1 -21.56 5.87 25.08
C PRO A 1 -20.93 5.80 23.68
N GLY A 2 -19.62 6.04 23.61
CA GLY A 2 -18.86 6.13 22.37
C GLY A 2 -18.78 4.77 21.68
N ARG A 3 -19.10 4.74 20.39
CA ARG A 3 -18.81 3.61 19.51
C ARG A 3 -17.31 3.64 19.23
N SER A 4 -16.58 2.76 19.88
CA SER A 4 -15.17 2.44 19.63
C SER A 4 -14.96 1.64 18.34
N ASP A 5 -16.00 1.54 17.50
CA ASP A 5 -16.07 0.65 16.34
C ASP A 5 -15.94 1.42 15.02
N ASP A 6 -15.53 2.70 15.07
CA ASP A 6 -15.15 3.40 13.85
C ASP A 6 -13.91 2.70 13.29
N PRO A 7 -14.00 2.05 12.10
CA PRO A 7 -12.85 1.43 11.49
C PRO A 7 -11.82 2.54 11.30
N ALA A 8 -10.72 2.48 12.05
CA ALA A 8 -9.55 3.30 11.76
C ALA A 8 -9.27 3.10 10.28
N SER A 9 -9.33 4.19 9.52
CA SER A 9 -9.53 4.17 8.07
C SER A 9 -8.64 3.07 7.43
N PRO A 10 -9.22 2.04 6.77
CA PRO A 10 -8.51 0.82 6.33
C PRO A 10 -7.35 1.12 5.36
N ASP A 11 -7.22 2.37 4.92
CA ASP A 11 -6.30 2.86 3.91
C ASP A 11 -4.82 2.91 4.28
N ARG A 12 -4.47 2.93 5.56
CA ARG A 12 -3.06 3.03 5.98
C ARG A 12 -2.45 1.73 6.50
N HIS A 13 -3.26 0.70 6.75
CA HIS A 13 -2.84 -0.55 7.34
C HIS A 13 -2.13 -1.51 6.36
N PHE A 14 -2.29 -1.30 5.05
CA PHE A 14 -1.71 -2.20 4.04
C PHE A 14 -0.29 -1.83 3.60
N LYS A 15 0.14 -0.59 3.82
CA LYS A 15 1.48 -0.11 3.43
C LYS A 15 2.61 -0.96 4.00
N PRO A 16 2.63 -1.33 5.30
CA PRO A 16 3.70 -2.13 5.88
C PRO A 16 4.01 -3.40 5.09
N PHE A 17 3.00 -4.06 4.51
CA PHE A 17 3.22 -5.26 3.68
C PHE A 17 4.04 -4.95 2.43
N THR A 18 3.74 -3.85 1.74
CA THR A 18 4.53 -3.39 0.58
C THR A 18 6.00 -3.19 0.95
N TYR A 19 6.27 -2.55 2.09
CA TYR A 19 7.64 -2.32 2.56
C TYR A 19 8.33 -3.62 3.00
N VAL A 20 7.63 -4.51 3.70
CA VAL A 20 8.17 -5.82 4.10
C VAL A 20 8.49 -6.67 2.87
N THR A 21 7.64 -6.65 1.84
CA THR A 21 7.91 -7.32 0.56
C THR A 21 9.15 -6.73 -0.12
N ALA A 22 9.29 -5.40 -0.16
CA ALA A 22 10.47 -4.74 -0.72
C ALA A 22 11.76 -5.15 0.01
N LEU A 23 11.75 -5.13 1.34
CA LEU A 23 12.87 -5.56 2.17
C LEU A 23 13.20 -7.05 1.96
N SER A 24 12.17 -7.90 1.85
CA SER A 24 12.33 -9.33 1.60
C SER A 24 12.92 -9.63 0.22
N GLN A 25 12.72 -8.74 -0.75
CA GLN A 25 13.34 -8.81 -2.08
C GLN A 25 14.76 -8.18 -2.12
N GLY A 26 15.30 -7.76 -0.97
CA GLY A 26 16.65 -7.20 -0.87
C GLY A 26 16.75 -5.70 -1.18
N MET A 27 15.62 -4.98 -1.29
CA MET A 27 15.67 -3.52 -1.43
C MET A 27 16.14 -2.88 -0.12
N LEU A 28 17.01 -1.87 -0.22
CA LEU A 28 17.53 -1.15 0.94
C LEU A 28 16.60 0.00 1.34
N PRO A 29 16.45 0.30 2.64
CA PRO A 29 15.67 1.47 3.11
C PRO A 29 16.13 2.81 2.55
N SER A 30 17.38 2.90 2.07
CA SER A 30 17.95 4.08 1.42
C SER A 30 17.65 4.18 -0.07
N LYS A 31 16.93 3.21 -0.66
CA LYS A 31 16.48 3.28 -2.06
C LYS A 31 15.60 4.51 -2.24
N MET A 32 15.91 5.31 -3.26
CA MET A 32 15.10 6.47 -3.64
C MET A 32 13.84 6.00 -4.37
N LEU A 33 12.72 6.62 -4.04
CA LEU A 33 11.41 6.43 -4.62
C LEU A 33 10.93 7.77 -5.19
N ASP A 34 10.41 7.73 -6.41
CA ASP A 34 9.87 8.93 -7.04
C ASP A 34 8.56 9.35 -6.37
N ASP A 35 8.42 10.65 -6.13
CA ASP A 35 7.19 11.28 -5.61
C ASP A 35 6.57 12.23 -6.66
N LYS A 36 6.52 11.79 -7.91
CA LYS A 36 6.07 12.60 -9.05
C LYS A 36 4.71 12.14 -9.57
N LYS A 37 4.05 13.03 -10.31
CA LYS A 37 2.81 12.72 -11.01
C LYS A 37 3.03 11.57 -12.00
N GLU A 38 2.31 10.48 -11.79
CA GLU A 38 2.34 9.31 -12.67
C GLU A 38 0.91 8.79 -12.90
N THR A 39 0.65 8.30 -14.11
CA THR A 39 -0.65 7.73 -14.48
C THR A 39 -0.48 6.25 -14.73
N PHE A 40 -1.22 5.45 -13.96
CA PHE A 40 -1.21 4.00 -14.03
C PHE A 40 -2.34 3.49 -14.94
N ALA A 41 -2.40 2.15 -15.08
CA ALA A 41 -3.46 1.48 -15.83
C ALA A 41 -4.86 1.95 -15.42
N GLY A 42 -5.78 2.06 -16.39
CA GLY A 42 -7.14 2.56 -16.16
C GLY A 42 -7.24 4.09 -16.03
N GLY A 43 -6.16 4.84 -16.30
CA GLY A 43 -6.18 6.31 -16.24
C GLY A 43 -6.12 6.86 -14.82
N TRP A 44 -5.71 6.05 -13.85
CA TRP A 44 -5.63 6.45 -12.46
C TRP A 44 -4.33 7.20 -12.16
N THR A 45 -4.46 8.41 -11.60
CA THR A 45 -3.32 9.25 -11.20
C THR A 45 -3.41 9.50 -9.68
N PRO A 46 -2.65 8.77 -8.85
CA PRO A 46 -2.67 8.96 -7.40
C PRO A 46 -2.01 10.28 -7.01
N LYS A 47 -2.38 10.75 -5.82
CA LYS A 47 -1.82 11.94 -5.18
C LYS A 47 -1.51 11.64 -3.72
N ASN A 48 -0.55 12.38 -3.15
CA ASN A 48 -0.38 12.40 -1.70
C ASN A 48 -1.59 13.04 -1.02
N TYR A 49 -1.72 12.87 0.29
CA TYR A 49 -2.86 13.37 1.07
C TYR A 49 -3.07 14.88 0.88
N GLU A 50 -1.99 15.65 0.78
CA GLU A 50 -2.01 17.10 0.56
C GLU A 50 -2.34 17.50 -0.90
N GLY A 51 -2.54 16.53 -1.80
CA GLY A 51 -2.78 16.77 -3.22
C GLY A 51 -1.53 17.20 -4.02
N THR A 52 -0.36 17.14 -3.40
CA THR A 52 0.94 17.58 -3.93
C THR A 52 1.82 16.41 -4.37
N TYR A 53 2.91 16.77 -5.06
CA TYR A 53 4.03 15.92 -5.46
C TYR A 53 5.32 16.59 -4.98
N GLY A 54 6.36 15.81 -4.75
CA GLY A 54 7.61 16.25 -4.15
C GLY A 54 8.86 15.77 -4.88
N PRO A 55 10.05 16.14 -4.38
CA PRO A 55 11.30 15.52 -4.82
C PRO A 55 11.31 14.02 -4.47
N PRO A 56 12.15 13.21 -5.14
CA PRO A 56 12.35 11.82 -4.74
C PRO A 56 12.77 11.71 -3.28
N VAL A 57 12.18 10.74 -2.57
CA VAL A 57 12.41 10.48 -1.14
C VAL A 57 12.94 9.07 -0.95
N THR A 58 13.64 8.79 0.14
CA THR A 58 14.02 7.42 0.47
C THR A 58 12.80 6.58 0.86
N MET A 59 12.90 5.26 0.67
CA MET A 59 11.89 4.30 1.14
C MET A 59 11.58 4.48 2.63
N ARG A 60 12.61 4.75 3.44
CA ARG A 60 12.43 5.04 4.87
C ARG A 60 11.60 6.31 5.10
N GLU A 61 11.92 7.40 4.41
CA GLU A 61 11.18 8.67 4.54
C GLU A 61 9.72 8.51 4.08
N ALA A 62 9.51 7.83 2.95
CA ALA A 62 8.17 7.54 2.44
C ALA A 62 7.31 6.76 3.46
N LEU A 63 7.91 5.79 4.16
CA LEU A 63 7.24 5.05 5.23
C LEU A 63 6.96 5.93 6.45
N VAL A 64 7.96 6.69 6.92
CA VAL A 64 7.86 7.57 8.10
C VAL A 64 6.78 8.63 7.90
N HIS A 65 6.71 9.24 6.72
CA HIS A 65 5.71 10.25 6.38
C HIS A 65 4.40 9.67 5.83
N SER A 66 4.30 8.34 5.74
CA SER A 66 3.15 7.63 5.16
C SER A 66 2.71 8.21 3.81
N MET A 67 3.67 8.47 2.92
CA MET A 67 3.40 9.03 1.59
C MET A 67 2.67 8.01 0.71
N ASN A 68 1.80 8.47 -0.18
CA ASN A 68 1.00 7.57 -1.03
C ASN A 68 1.72 7.27 -2.33
N VAL A 69 2.15 8.29 -3.06
CA VAL A 69 2.75 8.15 -4.40
C VAL A 69 4.02 7.30 -4.38
N PRO A 70 5.00 7.51 -3.46
CA PRO A 70 6.20 6.68 -3.40
C PRO A 70 5.87 5.23 -3.00
N THR A 71 4.85 5.02 -2.15
CA THR A 71 4.42 3.68 -1.75
C THR A 71 3.79 2.92 -2.92
N ILE A 72 3.00 3.60 -3.77
CA ILE A 72 2.42 3.01 -4.98
C ILE A 72 3.52 2.64 -5.97
N ASN A 73 4.51 3.51 -6.15
CA ASN A 73 5.68 3.24 -6.99
C ASN A 73 6.46 2.04 -6.47
N LEU A 74 6.67 1.94 -5.15
CA LEU A 74 7.29 0.78 -4.54
C LEU A 74 6.47 -0.49 -4.77
N ALA A 75 5.14 -0.42 -4.65
CA ALA A 75 4.26 -1.56 -4.88
C ALA A 75 4.27 -2.03 -6.35
N ASN A 76 4.41 -1.08 -7.28
CA ASN A 76 4.59 -1.36 -8.70
C ASN A 76 5.93 -2.05 -8.97
N ASP A 77 7.02 -1.59 -8.33
CA ASP A 77 8.36 -2.16 -8.44
C ASP A 77 8.43 -3.60 -7.90
N VAL A 78 7.86 -3.86 -6.73
CA VAL A 78 7.93 -5.19 -6.08
C VAL A 78 6.90 -6.18 -6.62
N GLY A 79 5.87 -5.67 -7.31
CA GLY A 79 4.74 -6.43 -7.83
C GLY A 79 3.67 -6.72 -6.78
N MET A 80 2.43 -6.33 -7.06
CA MET A 80 1.30 -6.48 -6.12
C MET A 80 1.02 -7.94 -5.73
N SER A 81 1.26 -8.90 -6.64
CA SER A 81 1.12 -10.34 -6.33
C SER A 81 2.04 -10.77 -5.18
N ASN A 82 3.26 -10.23 -5.12
CA ASN A 82 4.20 -10.51 -4.03
C ASN A 82 3.77 -9.84 -2.73
N VAL A 83 3.18 -8.64 -2.80
CA VAL A 83 2.61 -7.94 -1.64
C VAL A 83 1.45 -8.73 -1.05
N ILE A 84 0.51 -9.19 -1.88
CA ILE A 84 -0.61 -10.03 -1.46
C ILE A 84 -0.13 -11.35 -0.84
N SER A 85 0.84 -12.03 -1.47
CA SER A 85 1.42 -13.25 -0.91
C SER A 85 2.10 -13.00 0.45
N THR A 86 2.75 -11.85 0.62
CA THR A 86 3.35 -11.44 1.91
C THR A 86 2.27 -11.21 2.95
N ALA A 87 1.20 -10.48 2.62
CA ALA A 87 0.09 -10.21 3.53
C ALA A 87 -0.65 -11.51 3.94
N GLN A 88 -0.87 -12.44 3.01
CA GLN A 88 -1.43 -13.77 3.29
C GLN A 88 -0.53 -14.56 4.27
N LYS A 89 0.79 -14.56 4.07
CA LYS A 89 1.75 -15.20 4.99
C LYS A 89 1.76 -14.58 6.38
N MET A 90 1.41 -13.30 6.49
CA MET A 90 1.33 -12.56 7.75
C MET A 90 -0.05 -12.66 8.43
N GLY A 91 -0.97 -13.48 7.89
CA GLY A 91 -2.25 -13.80 8.53
C GLY A 91 -3.47 -13.10 7.93
N ILE A 92 -3.31 -12.21 6.95
CA ILE A 92 -4.47 -11.58 6.31
C ILE A 92 -5.12 -12.56 5.32
N SER A 93 -6.19 -13.19 5.79
CA SER A 93 -6.98 -14.18 5.03
C SER A 93 -8.15 -13.57 4.26
N THR A 94 -8.44 -12.28 4.45
CA THR A 94 -9.58 -11.58 3.84
C THR A 94 -9.31 -11.04 2.44
N LEU A 95 -8.07 -11.17 1.94
CA LEU A 95 -7.66 -10.66 0.62
C LEU A 95 -8.23 -11.51 -0.51
N VAL A 96 -8.78 -10.83 -1.52
CA VAL A 96 -9.32 -11.44 -2.73
C VAL A 96 -8.24 -11.38 -3.82
N ASP A 97 -7.54 -12.48 -4.03
CA ASP A 97 -6.45 -12.57 -5.01
C ASP A 97 -6.91 -12.86 -6.45
N SER A 98 -8.19 -13.21 -6.65
CA SER A 98 -8.72 -13.66 -7.95
C SER A 98 -10.21 -13.30 -8.14
N GLY A 99 -10.61 -12.98 -9.38
CA GLY A 99 -11.98 -12.58 -9.75
C GLY A 99 -12.10 -11.15 -10.30
N THR A 100 -13.33 -10.71 -10.62
CA THR A 100 -13.62 -9.37 -11.20
C THR A 100 -13.25 -8.21 -10.28
N TYR A 101 -13.20 -8.46 -8.96
CA TYR A 101 -12.77 -7.50 -7.93
C TYR A 101 -11.57 -8.09 -7.19
N SER A 102 -10.39 -8.03 -7.81
CA SER A 102 -9.14 -8.50 -7.22
C SER A 102 -8.41 -7.38 -6.49
N ASP A 103 -7.88 -7.69 -5.31
CA ASP A 103 -7.00 -6.83 -4.53
C ASP A 103 -5.57 -6.78 -5.11
N VAL A 104 -5.30 -7.53 -6.19
CA VAL A 104 -4.06 -7.42 -6.98
C VAL A 104 -4.12 -6.18 -7.88
N ASN A 105 -4.32 -5.01 -7.27
CA ASN A 105 -4.34 -3.72 -7.96
C ASN A 105 -3.51 -2.68 -7.19
N LEU A 106 -2.95 -1.69 -7.86
CA LEU A 106 -2.07 -0.71 -7.23
C LEU A 106 -2.77 0.15 -6.17
N ALA A 107 -4.09 0.36 -6.26
CA ALA A 107 -4.84 1.07 -5.24
C ALA A 107 -4.87 0.30 -3.90
N ALA A 108 -4.82 -1.04 -3.92
CA ALA A 108 -4.73 -1.86 -2.71
C ALA A 108 -3.50 -1.53 -1.84
N SER A 109 -2.37 -1.13 -2.45
CA SER A 109 -1.14 -0.75 -1.72
C SER A 109 -1.31 0.43 -0.77
N ILE A 110 -2.34 1.25 -1.00
CA ILE A 110 -2.71 2.42 -0.18
C ILE A 110 -4.13 2.30 0.37
N GLY A 111 -4.72 1.09 0.42
CA GLY A 111 -6.03 0.91 1.03
C GLY A 111 -7.22 0.63 0.16
N GLY A 112 -7.07 0.68 -1.16
CA GLY A 112 -8.12 0.40 -2.14
C GLY A 112 -8.45 -1.08 -2.24
N LEU A 113 -8.69 -1.74 -1.10
CA LEU A 113 -9.07 -3.14 -1.00
C LEU A 113 -10.57 -3.29 -1.26
N SER A 114 -10.94 -4.31 -2.02
CA SER A 114 -12.31 -4.65 -2.43
C SER A 114 -13.24 -4.92 -1.25
N LYS A 115 -12.70 -5.44 -0.13
CA LYS A 115 -13.45 -5.70 1.11
C LYS A 115 -12.97 -4.91 2.33
N GLY A 116 -11.91 -4.09 2.17
CA GLY A 116 -11.22 -3.47 3.30
C GLY A 116 -10.49 -4.50 4.18
N VAL A 117 -9.66 -4.02 5.12
CA VAL A 117 -9.05 -4.83 6.19
C VAL A 117 -9.58 -4.29 7.51
N THR A 118 -10.11 -5.17 8.36
CA THR A 118 -10.61 -4.75 9.67
C THR A 118 -9.52 -4.85 10.73
N LEU A 119 -9.62 -4.08 11.81
CA LEU A 119 -8.70 -4.17 12.96
C LEU A 119 -8.63 -5.59 13.55
N TRP A 120 -9.66 -6.41 13.35
CA TRP A 120 -9.72 -7.81 13.79
C TRP A 120 -8.86 -8.76 12.94
N ASP A 121 -8.49 -8.37 11.72
CA ASP A 121 -7.61 -9.17 10.85
C ASP A 121 -6.11 -8.94 11.15
N MET A 122 -5.79 -7.97 12.01
CA MET A 122 -4.42 -7.54 12.34
C MET A 122 -4.02 -7.79 13.81
N ALA A 123 -4.90 -8.42 14.60
CA ALA A 123 -4.68 -8.78 16.00
C ALA A 123 -4.26 -10.25 16.13
#